data_AF-A0ABD5JMS3-F1
#
_entry.id   AF-A0ABD5JMS3-F1
#
_cell.length_a   1.000
_cell.length_b   1.000
_cell.length_c   1.000
_cell.angle_alpha   90.00
_cell.angle_beta   90.00
_cell.angle_gamma   90.00
#
_symmetry.space_group_name_H-M   'P 1'
#
loop_
_entity.id
_entity.type
_entity.pdbx_description
1 polymer ?
#
loop_
_entity_poly.entity_id
_entity_poly.type
_entity_poly.pdbx_seq_one_letter_code
_entity_poly.pdbx_strand_id
1 'polypeptide(L)'
;MSFRTAQEFTASELGQRYPAVVRTWQAAWSEFTPYLAFPPEIRKVVFPTNLIESINARLRKTTRNRGHFPSEQAVLKVLYLAVRELIIPKASDINHVAAHWKKALNQFSLFLRGPDQHHIGPKDLHKDTDSSRQPATGVVRLHGRW
;
A
#
# COMPACT_ATOMS: atom_id res chain seq x y z
N MET A 1 20.32 13.25 9.01
CA MET A 1 21.48 13.32 8.10
C MET A 1 20.97 13.19 6.68
N SER A 2 21.04 14.25 5.89
CA SER A 2 20.54 14.26 4.50
C SER A 2 21.74 14.21 3.57
N PHE A 3 22.08 13.01 3.08
CA PHE A 3 22.97 12.86 1.93
C PHE A 3 22.20 13.40 0.72
N ARG A 4 22.54 14.60 0.27
CA ARG A 4 21.76 15.28 -0.77
C ARG A 4 22.05 14.71 -2.16
N THR A 5 23.11 13.90 -2.31
CA THR A 5 23.46 13.26 -3.58
C THR A 5 24.13 11.89 -3.38
N ALA A 6 23.98 10.96 -4.34
CA ALA A 6 24.67 9.67 -4.35
C ALA A 6 26.22 9.79 -4.37
N GLN A 7 26.72 10.95 -4.81
CA GLN A 7 28.15 11.26 -4.85
C GLN A 7 28.72 11.47 -3.44
N GLU A 8 27.98 12.09 -2.52
CA GLU A 8 28.38 12.27 -1.12
C GLU A 8 28.54 10.92 -0.40
N PHE A 9 27.63 9.97 -0.66
CA PHE A 9 27.75 8.61 -0.12
C PHE A 9 28.97 7.88 -0.70
N THR A 10 29.22 8.04 -2.01
CA THR A 10 30.37 7.42 -2.68
C THR A 10 31.70 7.91 -2.11
N ALA A 11 31.80 9.21 -1.79
CA ALA A 11 33.01 9.81 -1.24
C ALA A 11 33.24 9.49 0.26
N SER A 12 32.21 9.04 0.98
CA SER A 12 32.29 8.72 2.39
C SER A 12 33.19 7.51 2.70
N GLU A 13 33.65 7.40 3.94
CA GLU A 13 34.42 6.24 4.41
C GLU A 13 33.69 4.91 4.15
N LEU A 14 32.36 4.89 4.31
CA LEU A 14 31.54 3.71 4.02
C LEU A 14 31.47 3.39 2.52
N GLY A 15 31.41 4.42 1.68
CA GLY A 15 31.44 4.27 0.22
C GLY A 15 32.75 3.67 -0.26
N GLN A 16 33.87 4.13 0.30
CA GLN A 16 35.21 3.59 0.01
C GLN A 16 35.38 2.16 0.53
N ARG A 17 34.84 1.86 1.71
CA ARG A 17 34.90 0.52 2.32
C ARG A 17 34.07 -0.53 1.57
N TYR A 18 32.96 -0.12 0.95
CA TYR A 18 32.01 -1.02 0.28
C TYR A 18 31.75 -0.63 -1.19
N PRO A 19 32.76 -0.75 -2.08
CA PRO A 19 32.64 -0.30 -3.47
C PRO A 19 31.59 -1.09 -4.27
N ALA A 20 31.33 -2.34 -3.90
CA ALA A 20 30.26 -3.13 -4.53
C ALA A 20 28.87 -2.56 -4.24
N VAL A 21 28.64 -2.10 -3.00
CA VAL A 21 27.37 -1.47 -2.58
C VAL A 21 27.17 -0.15 -3.34
N VAL A 22 28.24 0.64 -3.49
CA VAL A 22 28.22 1.88 -4.29
C VAL A 22 27.80 1.58 -5.73
N ARG A 23 28.39 0.58 -6.38
CA ARG A 23 28.03 0.21 -7.76
C ARG A 23 26.55 -0.17 -7.89
N THR A 24 26.04 -0.99 -6.97
CA THR A 24 24.62 -1.37 -6.97
C THR A 24 23.71 -0.16 -6.80
N TRP A 25 24.02 0.74 -5.88
CA TRP A 25 23.24 1.96 -5.66
C TRP A 25 23.30 2.92 -6.84
N GLN A 26 24.45 3.08 -7.48
CA GLN A 26 24.60 3.90 -8.68
C GLN A 26 23.79 3.34 -9.85
N ALA A 27 23.81 2.02 -10.05
CA ALA A 27 23.03 1.35 -11.10
C ALA A 27 21.51 1.53 -10.90
N ALA A 28 21.04 1.42 -9.65
CA ALA A 28 19.62 1.56 -9.31
C ALA A 28 19.18 3.02 -9.06
N TRP A 29 20.08 4.00 -9.15
CA TRP A 29 19.80 5.37 -8.69
C TRP A 29 18.69 6.05 -9.50
N SER A 30 18.66 5.81 -10.82
CA SER A 30 17.63 6.33 -11.73
C SER A 30 16.24 5.78 -11.39
N GLU A 31 16.15 4.51 -10.98
CA GLU A 31 14.91 3.86 -10.57
C GLU A 31 14.47 4.29 -9.15
N PHE A 32 15.44 4.61 -8.29
CA PHE A 32 15.16 5.05 -6.92
C PHE A 32 14.78 6.53 -6.82
N THR A 33 15.27 7.38 -7.70
CA THR A 33 15.00 8.84 -7.66
C THR A 33 13.50 9.18 -7.68
N PRO A 34 12.64 8.55 -8.52
CA PRO A 34 11.20 8.76 -8.49
C PRO A 34 10.55 8.47 -7.12
N TYR A 35 11.08 7.50 -6.37
CA TYR A 35 10.57 7.18 -5.04
C TYR A 35 10.75 8.35 -4.05
N LEU A 36 11.80 9.15 -4.21
CA LEU A 36 12.04 10.32 -3.35
C LEU A 36 11.03 11.45 -3.58
N ALA A 37 10.36 11.48 -4.73
CA ALA A 37 9.30 12.45 -5.02
C ALA A 37 7.99 12.16 -4.27
N PHE A 38 7.83 10.96 -3.68
CA PHE A 38 6.63 10.64 -2.92
C PHE A 38 6.56 11.42 -1.59
N PRO A 39 5.36 11.91 -1.22
CA PRO A 39 5.08 12.46 0.10
C PRO A 39 5.53 11.52 1.23
N PRO A 40 5.95 12.06 2.38
CA PRO A 40 6.48 11.27 3.49
C PRO A 40 5.49 10.20 4.00
N GLU A 41 4.18 10.46 3.96
CA GLU A 41 3.17 9.48 4.37
C GLU A 41 3.05 8.29 3.40
N ILE A 42 3.27 8.51 2.10
CA ILE A 42 3.34 7.44 1.11
C ILE A 42 4.62 6.64 1.31
N ARG A 43 5.76 7.31 1.50
CA ARG A 43 7.05 6.66 1.76
C ARG A 43 7.01 5.77 3.01
N LYS A 44 6.31 6.16 4.08
CA LYS A 44 6.15 5.32 5.29
C LYS A 44 5.44 3.99 5.02
N VAL A 45 4.53 3.94 4.04
CA VAL A 45 3.81 2.72 3.67
C VAL A 45 4.61 1.86 2.70
N VAL A 46 5.40 2.49 1.81
CA VAL A 46 6.14 1.80 0.74
C VAL A 46 7.53 1.34 1.20
N PHE A 47 8.21 2.12 2.05
CA PHE A 47 9.55 1.82 2.57
C PHE A 47 9.68 0.47 3.29
N PRO A 48 8.71 0.04 4.12
CA PRO A 48 8.87 -1.18 4.89
C PRO A 48 8.90 -2.40 3.97
N THR A 49 10.01 -3.14 4.04
CA THR A 49 10.16 -4.44 3.39
C THR A 49 9.35 -5.54 4.09
N ASN A 50 8.76 -5.26 5.25
CA ASN A 50 7.96 -6.19 6.07
C ASN A 50 6.94 -6.99 5.24
N LEU A 51 6.28 -6.36 4.26
CA LEU A 51 5.31 -7.06 3.41
C LEU A 51 6.00 -8.14 2.58
N ILE A 52 7.03 -7.77 1.81
CA ILE A 52 7.77 -8.69 0.93
C ILE A 52 8.51 -9.75 1.76
N GLU A 53 9.08 -9.36 2.89
CA GLU A 53 9.73 -10.27 3.84
C GLU A 53 8.75 -11.28 4.43
N SER A 54 7.55 -10.85 4.84
CA SER A 54 6.52 -11.74 5.38
C SER A 54 6.04 -12.77 4.36
N ILE A 55 5.89 -12.36 3.10
CA ILE A 55 5.56 -13.24 1.97
C ILE A 55 6.70 -14.24 1.77
N ASN A 56 7.94 -13.76 1.62
CA ASN A 56 9.12 -14.61 1.42
C ASN A 56 9.32 -15.61 2.56
N ALA A 57 9.12 -15.19 3.81
CA ALA A 57 9.20 -16.06 4.98
C ALA A 57 8.15 -17.18 4.92
N ARG A 58 6.90 -16.87 4.54
CA ARG A 58 5.85 -17.88 4.43
C ARG A 58 6.09 -18.82 3.25
N LEU A 59 6.52 -18.31 2.10
CA LEU A 59 6.88 -19.16 0.95
C LEU A 59 8.01 -20.11 1.30
N ARG A 60 9.07 -19.63 1.96
CA ARG A 60 10.18 -20.47 2.45
C ARG A 60 9.72 -21.51 3.47
N LYS A 61 8.81 -21.15 4.38
CA LYS A 61 8.23 -22.09 5.37
C LYS A 61 7.47 -23.22 4.67
N THR A 62 6.68 -22.87 3.65
CA THR A 62 5.87 -23.81 2.86
C THR A 62 6.73 -24.80 2.09
N THR A 63 7.90 -24.38 1.60
CA THR A 63 8.80 -25.23 0.80
C THR A 63 9.81 -26.00 1.64
N ARG A 64 10.28 -25.45 2.77
CA ARG A 64 11.33 -26.04 3.62
C ARG A 64 11.02 -27.47 4.08
N ASN A 65 9.74 -27.79 4.33
CA ASN A 65 9.34 -29.10 4.88
C ASN A 65 8.95 -30.14 3.81
N ARG A 66 8.98 -29.80 2.51
CA ARG A 66 8.43 -30.64 1.44
C ARG A 66 9.44 -31.46 0.62
N GLY A 67 10.75 -31.34 0.89
CA GLY A 67 11.77 -32.14 0.21
C GLY A 67 11.83 -31.87 -1.31
N HIS A 68 11.98 -32.92 -2.13
CA HIS A 68 11.98 -32.82 -3.59
C HIS A 68 10.55 -32.82 -4.14
N PHE A 69 10.28 -31.96 -5.12
CA PHE A 69 8.99 -31.89 -5.79
C PHE A 69 8.97 -32.80 -7.02
N PRO A 70 7.90 -33.58 -7.25
CA PRO A 70 7.82 -34.53 -8.35
C PRO A 70 7.71 -33.86 -9.74
N SER A 71 7.34 -32.58 -9.81
CA SER A 71 7.31 -31.78 -11.03
C SER A 71 7.28 -30.27 -10.72
N GLU A 72 7.63 -29.44 -11.70
CA GLU A 72 7.49 -27.97 -11.59
C GLU A 72 6.05 -27.56 -11.29
N GLN A 73 5.07 -28.22 -11.91
CA GLN A 73 3.64 -27.97 -11.66
C GLN A 73 3.25 -28.25 -10.21
N ALA A 74 3.86 -29.23 -9.54
CA ALA A 74 3.63 -29.49 -8.13
C ALA A 74 4.16 -28.34 -7.25
N VAL A 75 5.32 -27.75 -7.60
CA VAL A 75 5.87 -26.57 -6.92
C VAL A 75 4.91 -25.38 -7.07
N LEU A 76 4.48 -25.10 -8.30
CA LEU A 76 3.60 -23.97 -8.61
C LEU A 76 2.27 -24.07 -7.85
N LYS A 77 1.66 -25.26 -7.78
CA LYS A 77 0.44 -25.49 -7.00
C LYS A 77 0.65 -25.21 -5.52
N VAL A 78 1.78 -25.63 -4.95
CA VAL A 78 2.09 -25.41 -3.53
C VAL A 78 2.32 -23.92 -3.23
N LEU A 79 3.06 -23.21 -4.08
CA LEU A 79 3.26 -21.77 -3.96
C LEU A 79 1.94 -21.01 -4.12
N TYR A 80 1.11 -21.38 -5.10
CA TYR A 80 -0.22 -20.81 -5.30
C TYR A 80 -1.09 -20.98 -4.06
N LEU A 81 -1.14 -22.17 -3.47
CA LEU A 81 -1.93 -22.41 -2.25
C LEU A 81 -1.41 -21.56 -1.07
N ALA A 82 -0.10 -21.39 -0.93
CA ALA A 82 0.48 -20.55 0.12
C ALA A 82 0.15 -19.06 -0.06
N VAL A 83 0.17 -18.56 -1.31
CA VAL A 83 -0.24 -17.20 -1.64
C VAL A 83 -1.74 -17.01 -1.43
N ARG A 84 -2.56 -17.99 -1.81
CA ARG A 84 -4.00 -17.94 -1.58
C ARG A 84 -4.35 -17.87 -0.08
N GLU A 85 -3.64 -18.63 0.76
CA GLU A 85 -3.79 -18.55 2.22
C GLU A 85 -3.32 -17.20 2.81
N LEU A 86 -2.40 -16.49 2.14
CA LEU A 86 -2.02 -15.13 2.53
C LEU A 86 -3.09 -14.09 2.21
N ILE A 87 -3.74 -14.23 1.05
CA ILE A 87 -4.68 -13.22 0.54
C ILE A 87 -6.04 -13.33 1.22
N ILE A 88 -6.47 -14.54 1.59
CA ILE A 88 -7.74 -14.76 2.29
C ILE A 88 -7.52 -14.49 3.78
N PRO A 89 -7.97 -13.35 4.32
CA PRO A 89 -7.71 -13.00 5.72
C PRO A 89 -8.49 -13.94 6.63
N LYS A 90 -7.87 -14.40 7.71
CA LYS A 90 -8.64 -15.03 8.80
C LYS A 90 -9.48 -13.94 9.48
N ALA A 91 -10.57 -14.33 10.13
CA ALA A 91 -11.47 -13.38 10.80
C ALA A 91 -10.76 -12.45 11.80
N SER A 92 -9.66 -12.92 12.40
CA SER A 92 -8.77 -12.15 13.29
C SER A 92 -8.02 -11.01 12.60
N ASP A 93 -7.79 -11.12 11.29
CA ASP A 93 -6.86 -10.28 10.54
C ASP A 93 -7.59 -9.18 9.74
N ILE A 94 -8.92 -9.27 9.62
CA ILE A 94 -9.77 -8.34 8.83
C ILE A 94 -9.63 -6.89 9.31
N ASN A 95 -9.34 -6.67 10.60
CA ASN A 95 -9.20 -5.34 11.19
C ASN A 95 -7.75 -4.82 11.21
N HIS A 96 -6.78 -5.61 10.75
CA HIS A 96 -5.36 -5.24 10.78
C HIS A 96 -4.97 -4.47 9.51
N VAL A 97 -5.38 -3.20 9.44
CA VAL A 97 -4.93 -2.30 8.37
C VAL A 97 -3.52 -1.80 8.70
N ALA A 98 -2.63 -1.75 7.69
CA ALA A 98 -1.28 -1.24 7.85
C ALA A 98 -1.30 0.14 8.54
N ALA A 99 -0.43 0.31 9.53
CA ALA A 99 -0.28 1.60 10.21
C ALA A 99 -0.05 2.70 9.17
N HIS A 100 -0.65 3.88 9.39
CA HIS A 100 -0.58 5.03 8.49
C HIS A 100 -1.28 4.90 7.13
N TRP A 101 -1.91 3.76 6.79
CA TRP A 101 -2.60 3.57 5.51
C TRP A 101 -3.66 4.63 5.22
N LYS A 102 -4.48 5.00 6.20
CA LYS A 102 -5.50 6.06 6.03
C LYS A 102 -4.89 7.42 5.66
N LYS A 103 -3.75 7.77 6.27
CA LYS A 103 -3.04 9.03 5.97
C LYS A 103 -2.39 8.97 4.60
N ALA A 104 -1.78 7.83 4.26
CA ALA A 104 -1.21 7.60 2.94
C ALA A 104 -2.27 7.66 1.83
N LEU A 105 -3.47 7.10 2.06
CA LEU A 105 -4.58 7.14 1.10
C LEU A 105 -5.00 8.57 0.75
N ASN A 106 -5.09 9.44 1.76
CA ASN A 106 -5.36 10.87 1.54
C ASN A 106 -4.22 11.57 0.76
N GLN A 107 -2.98 11.10 0.91
CA GLN A 107 -1.86 11.65 0.14
C GLN A 107 -1.82 11.08 -1.29
N PHE A 108 -2.19 9.82 -1.49
CA PHE A 108 -2.33 9.23 -2.81
C PHE A 108 -3.41 9.93 -3.64
N SER A 109 -4.54 10.27 -3.02
CA SER A 109 -5.62 10.99 -3.71
C SER A 109 -5.22 12.40 -4.16
N LEU A 110 -4.27 13.04 -3.47
CA LEU A 110 -3.72 14.34 -3.87
C LEU A 110 -2.57 14.20 -4.87
N PHE A 111 -1.71 13.19 -4.70
CA PHE A 111 -0.52 13.00 -5.52
C PHE A 111 -0.82 12.41 -6.90
N LEU A 112 -1.81 11.51 -7.01
CA LEU A 112 -2.16 10.82 -8.26
C LEU A 112 -3.30 11.49 -9.04
N ARG A 113 -3.99 12.46 -8.43
CA ARG A 113 -5.08 13.21 -9.06
C ARG A 113 -4.49 14.57 -9.48
N GLY A 114 -4.32 14.78 -10.79
CA GLY A 114 -3.75 16.02 -11.34
C GLY A 114 -4.52 17.30 -10.94
N PRO A 115 -4.00 18.49 -11.26
CA PRO A 115 -4.33 19.76 -10.60
C PRO A 115 -5.77 20.29 -10.75
N ASP A 116 -6.64 19.64 -11.51
CA ASP A 116 -7.80 20.34 -12.12
C ASP A 116 -9.17 19.85 -11.66
N GLN A 117 -9.36 19.38 -10.42
CA GLN A 117 -10.72 19.06 -9.92
C GLN A 117 -10.90 19.46 -8.45
N HIS A 118 -11.68 20.52 -8.23
CA HIS A 118 -12.12 21.00 -6.93
C HIS A 118 -12.70 19.85 -6.06
N HIS A 119 -12.35 19.88 -4.78
CA HIS A 119 -12.78 18.91 -3.78
C HIS A 119 -14.30 18.98 -3.57
N ILE A 120 -15.01 17.88 -3.85
CA ILE A 120 -16.21 17.53 -3.07
C ILE A 120 -15.74 16.52 -2.04
N GLY A 121 -15.67 16.96 -0.80
CA GLY A 121 -15.33 16.10 0.32
C GLY A 121 -16.50 15.22 0.71
N PRO A 122 -16.28 14.14 1.50
CA PRO A 122 -17.38 13.35 2.07
C PRO A 122 -18.32 14.17 2.98
N LYS A 123 -17.93 15.39 3.35
CA LYS A 123 -18.73 16.32 4.16
C LYS A 123 -19.74 17.13 3.33
N ASP A 124 -19.61 17.12 2.00
CA ASP A 124 -20.43 17.96 1.12
C ASP A 124 -21.63 17.17 0.54
N LEU A 125 -21.78 15.88 0.86
CA LEU A 125 -22.91 15.07 0.41
C LEU A 125 -24.14 15.15 1.33
N HIS A 126 -24.10 15.93 2.42
CA HIS A 126 -25.17 15.92 3.43
C HIS A 126 -25.79 17.28 3.76
N LYS A 127 -25.75 18.25 2.83
CA LYS A 127 -26.34 19.58 3.09
C LYS A 127 -27.21 20.21 2.01
N ASP A 128 -27.58 19.49 0.95
CA ASP A 128 -28.48 20.03 -0.08
C ASP A 128 -29.77 19.21 -0.19
N THR A 129 -30.52 19.14 0.91
CA THR A 129 -31.96 18.85 0.86
C THR A 129 -32.62 19.44 2.10
N ASP A 130 -32.84 20.76 2.11
CA ASP A 130 -34.12 21.30 2.58
C ASP A 130 -34.39 22.72 2.05
N SER A 131 -35.67 23.00 1.85
CA SER A 131 -36.31 24.29 1.62
C SER A 131 -36.46 24.77 0.17
N SER A 132 -37.43 24.19 -0.54
CA SER A 132 -38.59 24.96 -1.02
C SER A 132 -39.55 24.12 -1.86
N ARG A 133 -40.62 23.62 -1.22
CA ARG A 133 -42.02 23.59 -1.72
C ARG A 133 -42.89 22.68 -0.84
N GLN A 134 -43.82 23.30 -0.12
CA GLN A 134 -45.10 22.72 0.32
C GLN A 134 -46.21 23.69 -0.11
N PRO A 135 -47.51 23.35 -0.10
CA PRO A 135 -48.13 22.06 0.25
C PRO A 135 -49.20 21.57 -0.78
N ALA A 136 -49.67 20.33 -0.64
CA ALA A 136 -51.12 20.00 -0.54
C ALA A 136 -51.40 18.49 -0.63
N THR A 137 -52.06 18.00 0.42
CA THR A 137 -53.12 16.96 0.39
C THR A 137 -52.73 15.51 0.08
N GLY A 138 -52.90 14.62 1.08
CA GLY A 138 -53.05 13.19 0.84
C GLY A 138 -52.65 12.30 2.00
N VAL A 139 -53.61 12.00 2.86
CA VAL A 139 -53.61 11.00 3.94
C VAL A 139 -53.08 9.63 3.46
N VAL A 140 -52.34 8.88 4.30
CA VAL A 140 -52.59 7.47 4.68
C VAL A 140 -51.38 6.82 5.40
N ARG A 141 -51.63 6.43 6.66
CA ARG A 141 -51.20 5.28 7.49
C ARG A 141 -49.77 4.69 7.48
N LEU A 142 -49.23 4.68 8.71
CA LEU A 142 -48.56 3.62 9.48
C LEU A 142 -48.27 2.25 8.81
N HIS A 143 -47.00 1.81 8.94
CA HIS A 143 -46.46 0.54 9.50
C HIS A 143 -44.98 0.48 9.03
N GLY A 144 -43.94 0.36 9.86
CA GLY A 144 -43.64 -0.75 10.75
C GLY A 144 -42.38 -1.47 10.24
N ARG A 145 -41.26 -1.29 10.97
CA ARG A 145 -40.21 -2.28 11.27
C ARG A 145 -39.59 -3.07 10.10
N TRP A 146 -38.32 -2.80 9.77
CA TRP A 146 -37.16 -3.72 9.69
C TRP A 146 -35.88 -2.89 9.65
#